data_AF-A0A2E2HBB4-F1
#
_entry.id   AF-A0A2E2HBB4-F1
#
_cell.length_a   1.000
_cell.length_b   1.000
_cell.length_c   1.000
_cell.angle_alpha   90.00
_cell.angle_beta   90.00
_cell.angle_gamma   90.00
#
_symmetry.space_group_name_H-M   'P 1'
#
loop_
_entity.id
_entity.type
_entity.pdbx_description
1 polymer ?
#
loop_
_entity_poly.entity_id
_entity_poly.type
_entity_poly.pdbx_seq_one_letter_code
_entity_poly.pdbx_strand_id
1 'polypeptide(L)'
;MSNQNFSKKIAQARVNMLQAGVSPKYVRRSITELKAHFADLKEKHLQDGMNQSEAEILAGQQLGDLQEIVRQTAARKELLSFISLHPRLTLFVFPLLSYVLMTLLCIGAILVAVELSGMNTLADGEPLPSGILPFFHLVAVYLVYLFPVLLAVALVYLGTQRLFRQKHLLLSLVLISILGSIWNYSITGGVVGEGSINLTVALFGFAPPFGFNADYFLRAVVRILCIFAVAYCFWQKLSASQAETD
;
A
#
# COMPACT_ATOMS: atom_id res chain seq x y z
N MET A 1 -34.31 8.54 -20.99
CA MET A 1 -33.42 9.43 -20.22
C MET A 1 -33.38 9.13 -18.70
N SER A 2 -34.25 8.30 -18.14
CA SER A 2 -34.35 8.06 -16.69
C SER A 2 -33.27 7.10 -16.11
N ASN A 3 -33.04 5.94 -16.73
CA ASN A 3 -32.06 4.95 -16.25
C ASN A 3 -30.60 5.47 -16.16
N GLN A 4 -30.17 6.32 -17.09
CA GLN A 4 -28.84 6.94 -17.05
C GLN A 4 -28.65 7.87 -15.83
N ASN A 5 -29.70 8.58 -15.42
CA ASN A 5 -29.64 9.47 -14.26
C ASN A 5 -29.50 8.68 -12.95
N PHE A 6 -30.19 7.54 -12.82
CA PHE A 6 -30.06 6.70 -11.64
C PHE A 6 -28.68 6.07 -11.54
N SER A 7 -28.15 5.52 -12.63
CA SER A 7 -26.80 4.95 -12.67
C SER A 7 -25.74 5.97 -12.24
N LYS A 8 -25.82 7.20 -12.76
CA LYS A 8 -24.92 8.29 -12.38
C LYS A 8 -25.02 8.67 -10.90
N LYS A 9 -26.22 8.74 -10.35
CA LYS A 9 -26.43 9.02 -8.92
C LYS A 9 -25.85 7.91 -8.03
N ILE A 10 -26.00 6.64 -8.42
CA ILE A 10 -25.43 5.50 -7.70
C ILE A 10 -23.90 5.49 -7.77
N ALA A 11 -23.32 5.79 -8.93
CA ALA A 11 -21.87 5.95 -9.08
C ALA A 11 -21.34 7.07 -8.18
N GLN A 12 -22.04 8.20 -8.13
CA GLN A 12 -21.69 9.30 -7.23
C GLN A 12 -21.80 8.91 -5.75
N ALA A 13 -22.86 8.18 -5.37
CA ALA A 13 -23.04 7.70 -4.00
C ALA A 13 -21.90 6.75 -3.59
N ARG A 14 -21.48 5.84 -4.48
CA ARG A 14 -20.31 4.96 -4.28
C ARG A 14 -19.04 5.78 -3.98
N VAL A 15 -18.75 6.78 -4.81
CA VAL A 15 -17.58 7.66 -4.63
C VAL A 15 -17.66 8.38 -3.29
N ASN A 16 -18.82 8.96 -2.96
CA ASN A 16 -19.00 9.70 -1.72
C ASN A 16 -18.86 8.80 -0.48
N MET A 17 -19.37 7.55 -0.51
CA MET A 17 -19.18 6.59 0.59
C MET A 17 -17.70 6.21 0.79
N LEU A 18 -16.96 6.00 -0.30
CA LEU A 18 -15.53 5.70 -0.23
C LEU A 18 -14.74 6.89 0.32
N GLN A 19 -15.04 8.12 -0.12
CA GLN A 19 -14.44 9.34 0.42
C GLN A 19 -14.77 9.57 1.90
N ALA A 20 -15.95 9.15 2.34
CA ALA A 20 -16.35 9.15 3.75
C ALA A 20 -15.66 8.05 4.58
N GLY A 21 -14.87 7.16 3.94
CA GLY A 21 -14.09 6.13 4.63
C GLY A 21 -14.86 4.84 4.91
N VAL A 22 -16.02 4.63 4.29
CA VAL A 22 -16.75 3.36 4.37
C VAL A 22 -15.93 2.26 3.70
N SER A 23 -15.84 1.08 4.32
CA SER A 23 -15.03 -0.02 3.76
C SER A 23 -15.57 -0.46 2.38
N PRO A 24 -14.70 -0.76 1.38
CA PRO A 24 -15.13 -1.12 0.02
C PRO A 24 -16.11 -2.30 -0.02
N LYS A 25 -15.99 -3.25 0.91
CA LYS A 25 -16.91 -4.38 1.06
C LYS A 25 -18.33 -3.90 1.38
N TYR A 26 -18.46 -2.96 2.30
CA TYR A 26 -19.76 -2.37 2.67
C TYR A 26 -20.29 -1.48 1.58
N VAL A 27 -19.46 -0.66 0.92
CA VAL A 27 -19.89 0.12 -0.24
C VAL A 27 -20.47 -0.77 -1.33
N ARG A 28 -19.77 -1.85 -1.71
CA ARG A 28 -20.27 -2.79 -2.73
C ARG A 28 -21.61 -3.40 -2.31
N ARG A 29 -21.74 -3.82 -1.05
CA ARG A 29 -22.99 -4.37 -0.50
C ARG A 29 -24.12 -3.35 -0.54
N SER A 30 -23.91 -2.14 -0.04
CA SER A 30 -24.92 -1.07 -0.02
C SER A 30 -25.36 -0.67 -1.42
N ILE A 31 -24.45 -0.61 -2.39
CA ILE A 31 -24.80 -0.32 -3.79
C ILE A 31 -25.62 -1.45 -4.40
N THR A 32 -25.29 -2.71 -4.11
CA THR A 32 -26.10 -3.86 -4.54
C THR A 32 -27.50 -3.81 -3.92
N GLU A 33 -27.61 -3.56 -2.62
CA GLU A 33 -28.89 -3.46 -1.91
C GLU A 33 -29.74 -2.30 -2.46
N LEU A 34 -29.14 -1.13 -2.75
CA LEU A 34 -29.83 0.00 -3.36
C LEU A 34 -30.34 -0.31 -4.78
N LYS A 35 -29.54 -1.01 -5.59
CA LYS A 35 -29.96 -1.43 -6.93
C LYS A 35 -31.09 -2.44 -6.89
N ALA A 36 -31.03 -3.40 -5.97
CA ALA A 36 -32.10 -4.38 -5.76
C ALA A 36 -33.39 -3.68 -5.33
N HIS A 37 -33.34 -2.83 -4.31
CA HIS A 37 -34.51 -2.10 -3.83
C HIS A 37 -35.14 -1.19 -4.91
N PHE A 38 -34.31 -0.52 -5.73
CA PHE A 38 -34.81 0.23 -6.88
C PHE A 38 -35.49 -0.66 -7.92
N ALA A 39 -34.96 -1.85 -8.18
CA ALA A 39 -35.56 -2.82 -9.09
C ALA A 39 -36.92 -3.32 -8.55
N ASP A 40 -37.00 -3.66 -7.27
CA ASP A 40 -38.22 -4.10 -6.61
C ASP A 40 -39.31 -3.00 -6.65
N LEU A 41 -38.95 -1.75 -6.35
CA LEU A 41 -39.87 -0.61 -6.44
C LEU A 41 -40.37 -0.39 -7.87
N LYS A 42 -39.45 -0.46 -8.85
CA LYS A 42 -39.81 -0.29 -10.26
C LYS A 42 -40.75 -1.41 -10.72
N GLU A 43 -40.48 -2.65 -10.35
CA GLU A 43 -41.34 -3.79 -10.69
C GLU A 43 -42.74 -3.64 -10.10
N LYS A 44 -42.84 -3.19 -8.84
CA LYS A 44 -44.13 -2.90 -8.21
C LYS A 44 -44.94 -1.87 -8.99
N HIS A 45 -44.34 -0.73 -9.36
CA HIS A 45 -45.03 0.30 -10.15
C HIS A 45 -45.42 -0.19 -11.55
N LEU A 46 -44.62 -1.06 -12.18
CA LEU A 46 -44.97 -1.69 -13.45
C LEU A 46 -46.17 -2.65 -13.31
N GLN A 47 -46.23 -3.43 -12.22
CA GLN A 47 -47.38 -4.30 -11.92
C GLN A 47 -48.66 -3.49 -11.66
N ASP A 48 -48.53 -2.27 -11.13
CA ASP A 48 -49.64 -1.32 -10.95
C ASP A 48 -50.08 -0.64 -12.27
N GLY A 49 -49.53 -1.06 -13.42
CA GLY A 49 -49.95 -0.63 -14.75
C GLY A 49 -49.28 0.67 -15.24
N MET A 50 -48.26 1.17 -14.52
CA MET A 50 -47.54 2.36 -14.94
C MET A 50 -46.62 2.06 -16.12
N ASN A 51 -46.37 3.08 -16.95
CA ASN A 51 -45.37 2.96 -17.99
C ASN A 51 -43.95 2.96 -17.39
N GLN A 52 -42.99 2.43 -18.13
CA GLN A 52 -41.62 2.25 -17.65
C GLN A 52 -40.95 3.55 -17.19
N SER A 53 -41.20 4.68 -17.86
CA SER A 53 -40.58 5.94 -17.51
C SER A 53 -41.12 6.50 -16.19
N GLU A 54 -42.43 6.40 -15.96
CA GLU A 54 -43.08 6.85 -14.73
C GLU A 54 -42.70 5.96 -13.55
N ALA A 55 -42.67 4.64 -13.74
CA ALA A 55 -42.25 3.67 -12.73
C ALA A 55 -40.82 3.95 -12.24
N GLU A 56 -39.89 4.29 -13.15
CA GLU A 56 -38.50 4.63 -12.77
C GLU A 56 -38.41 5.95 -12.00
N ILE A 57 -39.17 6.98 -12.40
CA ILE A 57 -39.16 8.28 -11.71
C ILE A 57 -39.70 8.12 -10.28
N LEU A 58 -40.82 7.41 -10.11
CA LEU A 58 -41.44 7.18 -8.81
C LEU A 58 -40.60 6.27 -7.92
N ALA A 59 -40.02 5.20 -8.47
CA ALA A 59 -39.06 4.37 -7.74
C ALA A 59 -37.85 5.19 -7.26
N GLY A 60 -37.35 6.12 -8.08
CA GLY A 60 -36.25 7.00 -7.73
C GLY A 60 -36.60 8.01 -6.63
N GLN A 61 -37.84 8.51 -6.61
CA GLN A 61 -38.33 9.39 -5.54
C GLN A 61 -38.54 8.64 -4.22
N GLN A 62 -39.07 7.43 -4.27
CA GLN A 62 -39.31 6.58 -3.10
C GLN A 62 -38.01 6.04 -2.47
N LEU A 63 -36.94 5.87 -3.25
CA LEU A 63 -35.63 5.50 -2.72
C LEU A 63 -35.04 6.58 -1.80
N GLY A 64 -35.52 7.82 -1.91
CA GLY A 64 -35.10 8.95 -1.08
C GLY A 64 -33.79 9.60 -1.53
N ASP A 65 -33.24 10.46 -0.67
CA ASP A 65 -32.00 11.16 -0.96
C ASP A 65 -30.78 10.25 -0.72
N LEU A 66 -30.09 9.89 -1.80
CA LEU A 66 -28.86 9.12 -1.73
C LEU A 66 -27.77 9.81 -0.89
N GLN A 67 -27.73 11.15 -0.84
CA GLN A 67 -26.75 11.84 0.00
C GLN A 67 -26.99 11.59 1.49
N GLU A 68 -28.26 11.54 1.89
CA GLU A 68 -28.64 11.19 3.25
C GLU A 68 -28.26 9.74 3.58
N ILE A 69 -28.45 8.82 2.64
CA ILE A 69 -28.00 7.43 2.80
C ILE A 69 -26.48 7.37 2.98
N VAL A 70 -25.71 8.12 2.19
CA VAL A 70 -24.24 8.20 2.38
C VAL A 70 -23.90 8.74 3.76
N ARG A 71 -24.56 9.82 4.20
CA ARG A 71 -24.32 10.46 5.50
C ARG A 71 -24.60 9.50 6.66
N GLN A 72 -25.74 8.82 6.63
CA GLN A 72 -26.11 7.83 7.64
C GLN A 72 -25.18 6.62 7.65
N THR A 73 -24.75 6.17 6.47
CA THR A 73 -23.78 5.07 6.35
C THR A 73 -22.42 5.47 6.94
N ALA A 74 -21.96 6.69 6.65
CA ALA A 74 -20.70 7.23 7.15
C ALA A 74 -20.71 7.52 8.65
N ALA A 75 -21.88 7.83 9.24
CA ALA A 75 -22.02 8.07 10.67
C ALA A 75 -21.78 6.81 11.52
N ARG A 76 -21.95 5.61 10.94
CA ARG A 76 -21.76 4.34 11.64
C ARG A 76 -20.29 3.93 11.64
N LYS A 77 -19.64 4.03 12.80
CA LYS A 77 -18.23 3.66 12.96
C LYS A 77 -17.94 2.20 12.62
N GLU A 78 -18.90 1.28 12.81
CA GLU A 78 -18.70 -0.14 12.44
C GLU A 78 -18.56 -0.38 10.92
N LEU A 79 -19.04 0.54 10.09
CA LEU A 79 -18.96 0.45 8.63
C LEU A 79 -17.68 1.11 8.09
N LEU A 80 -17.01 1.90 8.92
CA LEU A 80 -15.75 2.53 8.60
C LEU A 80 -14.62 1.52 8.67
N SER A 81 -13.68 1.65 7.76
CA SER A 81 -12.48 0.83 7.77
C SER A 81 -11.48 1.29 8.86
N PHE A 82 -10.66 0.38 9.40
CA PHE A 82 -9.63 0.75 10.38
C PHE A 82 -8.66 1.84 9.85
N ILE A 83 -8.32 1.76 8.56
CA ILE A 83 -7.43 2.74 7.90
C ILE A 83 -8.10 4.12 7.77
N SER A 84 -9.42 4.19 7.60
CA SER A 84 -10.15 5.48 7.55
C SER A 84 -10.39 6.07 8.94
N LEU A 85 -10.51 5.23 9.96
CA LEU A 85 -10.55 5.67 11.37
C LEU A 85 -9.21 6.27 11.81
N HIS A 86 -8.09 5.68 11.36
CA HIS A 86 -6.75 6.10 11.78
C HIS A 86 -5.79 6.31 10.59
N PRO A 87 -6.06 7.29 9.71
CA PRO A 87 -5.28 7.51 8.50
C PRO A 87 -3.81 7.85 8.80
N ARG A 88 -3.56 8.56 9.90
CA ARG A 88 -2.19 8.85 10.36
C ARG A 88 -1.47 7.58 10.81
N LEU A 89 -2.11 6.70 11.57
CA LEU A 89 -1.48 5.46 12.00
C LEU A 89 -1.13 4.58 10.80
N THR A 90 -2.04 4.44 9.83
CA THR A 90 -1.75 3.60 8.67
C THR A 90 -0.73 4.21 7.70
N LEU A 91 -0.56 5.53 7.66
CA LEU A 91 0.42 6.13 6.75
C LEU A 91 1.81 6.32 7.37
N PHE A 92 1.91 6.43 8.70
CA PHE A 92 3.19 6.64 9.38
C PHE A 92 3.65 5.40 10.15
N VAL A 93 2.76 4.80 10.94
CA VAL A 93 3.11 3.68 11.82
C VAL A 93 3.25 2.40 11.00
N PHE A 94 2.37 2.17 10.03
CA PHE A 94 2.44 0.94 9.23
C PHE A 94 3.75 0.81 8.44
N PRO A 95 4.23 1.82 7.68
CA PRO A 95 5.50 1.67 6.96
C PRO A 95 6.68 1.46 7.91
N LEU A 96 6.71 2.21 9.01
CA LEU A 96 7.76 2.10 10.01
C LEU A 96 7.76 0.71 10.67
N LEU A 97 6.60 0.25 11.15
CA LEU A 97 6.46 -1.05 11.80
C LEU A 97 6.76 -2.20 10.83
N SER A 98 6.34 -2.07 9.56
CA SER A 98 6.65 -3.06 8.52
C SER A 98 8.16 -3.16 8.27
N TYR A 99 8.87 -2.02 8.28
CA TYR A 99 10.32 -1.98 8.15
C TYR A 99 11.01 -2.65 9.33
N VAL A 100 10.59 -2.33 10.55
CA VAL A 100 11.14 -2.94 11.77
C VAL A 100 10.93 -4.45 11.75
N LEU A 101 9.69 -4.89 11.50
CA LEU A 101 9.36 -6.32 11.47
C LEU A 101 10.14 -7.05 10.36
N MET A 102 10.21 -6.48 9.16
CA MET A 102 10.94 -7.10 8.06
C MET A 102 12.44 -7.17 8.36
N THR A 103 13.01 -6.14 8.98
CA THR A 103 14.41 -6.15 9.42
C THR A 103 14.65 -7.27 10.43
N LEU A 104 13.78 -7.42 11.43
CA LEU A 104 13.88 -8.49 12.42
C LEU A 104 13.75 -9.88 11.78
N LEU A 105 12.86 -10.05 10.80
CA LEU A 105 12.75 -11.29 10.03
C LEU A 105 14.01 -11.59 9.22
N CYS A 106 14.60 -10.58 8.58
CA CYS A 106 15.88 -10.73 7.86
C CYS A 106 17.03 -11.09 8.80
N ILE A 107 17.11 -10.47 9.99
CA ILE A 107 18.09 -10.82 11.02
C ILE A 107 17.88 -12.27 11.48
N GLY A 108 16.64 -12.67 11.76
CA GLY A 108 16.31 -14.06 12.11
C GLY A 108 16.72 -15.05 11.03
N ALA A 109 16.44 -14.73 9.75
CA ALA A 109 16.84 -15.56 8.62
C ALA A 109 18.36 -15.69 8.48
N ILE A 110 19.10 -14.60 8.73
CA ILE A 110 20.57 -14.61 8.78
C ILE A 110 21.08 -15.52 9.90
N LEU A 111 20.55 -15.38 11.12
CA LEU A 111 20.95 -16.22 12.26
C LEU A 111 20.70 -17.71 12.01
N VAL A 112 19.55 -18.05 11.44
CA VAL A 112 19.22 -19.43 11.07
C VAL A 112 20.17 -19.95 9.98
N ALA A 113 20.49 -19.13 8.97
CA ALA A 113 21.42 -19.53 7.92
C ALA A 113 22.85 -19.75 8.46
N VAL A 114 23.30 -18.90 9.38
CA VAL A 114 24.59 -19.06 10.07
C VAL A 114 24.65 -20.40 10.80
N GLU A 115 23.62 -20.72 11.58
CA GLU A 115 23.54 -21.99 12.31
C GLU A 115 23.52 -23.20 11.36
N LEU A 116 22.64 -23.19 10.35
CA LEU A 116 22.51 -24.29 9.39
C LEU A 116 23.75 -24.51 8.52
N SER A 117 24.54 -23.46 8.30
CA SER A 117 25.77 -23.53 7.52
C SER A 117 26.97 -24.06 8.31
N GLY A 118 26.82 -24.29 9.62
CA GLY A 118 27.94 -24.71 10.48
C GLY A 118 29.00 -23.62 10.65
N MET A 119 28.68 -22.35 10.36
CA MET A 119 29.63 -21.26 10.49
C MET A 119 30.17 -21.10 11.91
N ASN A 120 29.35 -21.45 12.91
CA ASN A 120 29.71 -21.40 14.32
C ASN A 120 30.79 -22.43 14.72
N THR A 121 31.09 -23.40 13.84
CA THR A 121 32.08 -24.46 14.08
C THR A 121 33.33 -24.33 13.20
N LEU A 122 33.42 -23.32 12.35
CA LEU A 122 34.58 -23.10 11.49
C LEU A 122 35.77 -22.61 12.32
N ALA A 123 36.95 -23.17 12.05
CA ALA A 123 38.20 -22.66 12.60
C ALA A 123 38.63 -21.38 11.84
N ASP A 124 39.43 -20.55 12.50
CA ASP A 124 39.98 -19.34 11.86
C ASP A 124 40.75 -19.69 10.58
N GLY A 125 40.41 -19.02 9.49
CA GLY A 125 41.03 -19.23 8.17
C GLY A 125 40.37 -20.30 7.29
N GLU A 126 39.42 -21.07 7.81
CA GLU A 126 38.60 -21.99 6.99
C GLU A 126 37.74 -21.20 5.99
N PRO A 127 37.59 -21.70 4.75
CA PRO A 127 36.76 -21.04 3.76
C PRO A 127 35.29 -21.04 4.18
N LEU A 128 34.62 -19.93 3.94
CA LEU A 128 33.18 -19.81 4.19
C LEU A 128 32.39 -20.77 3.29
N PRO A 129 31.27 -21.33 3.77
CA PRO A 129 30.34 -22.10 2.96
C PRO A 129 29.91 -21.29 1.73
N SER A 130 30.04 -21.87 0.55
CA SER A 130 29.84 -21.16 -0.73
C SER A 130 28.46 -20.52 -0.89
N GLY A 131 27.45 -20.99 -0.15
CA GLY A 131 26.09 -20.47 -0.15
C GLY A 131 25.84 -19.24 0.74
N ILE A 132 26.70 -18.94 1.73
CA ILE A 132 26.35 -17.93 2.74
C ILE A 132 26.48 -16.49 2.22
N LEU A 133 27.56 -16.19 1.48
CA LEU A 133 27.78 -14.88 0.89
C LEU A 133 26.68 -14.46 -0.09
N PRO A 134 26.28 -15.28 -1.09
CA PRO A 134 25.18 -14.93 -1.96
C PRO A 134 23.85 -14.80 -1.21
N PHE A 135 23.63 -15.58 -0.15
CA PHE A 135 22.46 -15.45 0.70
C PHE A 135 22.40 -14.09 1.42
N PHE A 136 23.50 -13.64 2.05
CA PHE A 136 23.55 -12.32 2.68
C PHE A 136 23.36 -11.19 1.68
N HIS A 137 23.94 -11.31 0.49
CA HIS A 137 23.69 -10.36 -0.60
C HIS A 137 22.22 -10.33 -1.00
N LEU A 138 21.56 -11.49 -1.12
CA LEU A 138 20.13 -11.57 -1.45
C LEU A 138 19.26 -10.87 -0.39
N VAL A 139 19.50 -11.16 0.90
CA VAL A 139 18.78 -10.54 2.02
C VAL A 139 18.98 -9.04 2.02
N ALA A 140 20.20 -8.57 1.82
CA ALA A 140 20.51 -7.15 1.77
C ALA A 140 19.88 -6.45 0.56
N VAL A 141 19.94 -7.06 -0.62
CA VAL A 141 19.28 -6.52 -1.84
C VAL A 141 17.77 -6.45 -1.64
N TYR A 142 17.18 -7.49 -1.05
CA TYR A 142 15.76 -7.54 -0.74
C TYR A 142 15.36 -6.39 0.19
N LEU A 143 16.02 -6.27 1.34
CA LEU A 143 15.66 -5.29 2.37
C LEU A 143 15.89 -3.84 1.92
N VAL A 144 16.96 -3.60 1.16
CA VAL A 144 17.40 -2.25 0.78
C VAL A 144 16.75 -1.74 -0.50
N TYR A 145 16.53 -2.61 -1.48
CA TYR A 145 16.00 -2.19 -2.80
C TYR A 145 14.57 -2.66 -3.03
N LEU A 146 14.28 -3.94 -2.81
CA LEU A 146 12.98 -4.50 -3.21
C LEU A 146 11.86 -4.12 -2.23
N PHE A 147 12.11 -4.28 -0.93
CA PHE A 147 11.11 -4.06 0.10
C PHE A 147 10.53 -2.63 0.12
N PRO A 148 11.31 -1.54 0.10
CA PRO A 148 10.75 -0.19 0.05
C PRO A 148 9.89 0.06 -1.19
N VAL A 149 10.25 -0.52 -2.35
CA VAL A 149 9.45 -0.40 -3.57
C VAL A 149 8.13 -1.15 -3.42
N LEU A 150 8.15 -2.37 -2.89
CA LEU A 150 6.93 -3.14 -2.61
C LEU A 150 6.01 -2.41 -1.63
N LEU A 151 6.59 -1.80 -0.59
CA LEU A 151 5.86 -1.03 0.41
C LEU A 151 5.22 0.23 -0.19
N ALA A 152 5.95 0.93 -1.06
CA ALA A 152 5.43 2.08 -1.79
C ALA A 152 4.27 1.70 -2.72
N VAL A 153 4.40 0.59 -3.48
CA VAL A 153 3.33 0.04 -4.31
C VAL A 153 2.10 -0.31 -3.47
N ALA A 154 2.30 -0.98 -2.32
CA ALA A 154 1.21 -1.32 -1.41
C ALA A 154 0.50 -0.08 -0.86
N LEU A 155 1.23 0.97 -0.50
CA LEU A 155 0.63 2.23 -0.05
C LEU A 155 -0.11 2.96 -1.17
N VAL A 156 0.43 3.00 -2.38
CA VAL A 156 -0.26 3.60 -3.53
C VAL A 156 -1.56 2.84 -3.81
N TYR A 157 -1.51 1.51 -3.79
CA TYR A 157 -2.70 0.66 -3.94
C TYR A 157 -3.75 0.94 -2.86
N LEU A 158 -3.35 1.00 -1.59
CA LEU A 158 -4.26 1.34 -0.49
C LEU A 158 -4.79 2.78 -0.61
N GLY A 159 -3.94 3.69 -1.10
CA GLY A 159 -4.21 5.09 -1.41
C GLY A 159 -5.34 5.27 -2.42
N THR A 160 -5.22 4.61 -3.56
CA THR A 160 -6.18 4.69 -4.68
C THR A 160 -7.50 3.99 -4.37
N GLN A 161 -7.47 2.88 -3.63
CA GLN A 161 -8.69 2.16 -3.23
C GLN A 161 -9.56 2.95 -2.24
N ARG A 162 -8.97 3.91 -1.50
CA ARG A 162 -9.66 4.63 -0.41
C ARG A 162 -9.71 6.14 -0.60
N LEU A 163 -9.36 6.63 -1.80
CA LEU A 163 -9.40 8.05 -2.17
C LEU A 163 -8.75 8.97 -1.12
N PHE A 164 -7.59 8.55 -0.59
CA PHE A 164 -6.85 9.37 0.37
C PHE A 164 -6.47 10.73 -0.25
N ARG A 165 -6.50 11.78 0.56
CA ARG A 165 -5.97 13.10 0.16
C ARG A 165 -4.52 12.92 -0.30
N GLN A 166 -4.24 13.30 -1.54
CA GLN A 166 -2.96 13.11 -2.24
C GLN A 166 -1.74 13.54 -1.40
N LYS A 167 -1.89 14.59 -0.58
CA LYS A 167 -0.86 15.12 0.32
C LYS A 167 -0.33 14.07 1.31
N HIS A 168 -1.19 13.20 1.84
CA HIS A 168 -0.78 12.20 2.83
C HIS A 168 -0.04 11.03 2.18
N LEU A 169 -0.40 10.66 0.94
CA LEU A 169 0.32 9.63 0.20
C LEU A 169 1.75 10.10 -0.12
N LEU A 170 1.90 11.34 -0.61
CA LEU A 170 3.22 11.93 -0.86
C LEU A 170 4.09 11.91 0.40
N LEU A 171 3.52 12.27 1.55
CA LEU A 171 4.24 12.29 2.81
C LEU A 171 4.70 10.88 3.25
N SER A 172 3.87 9.85 3.04
CA SER A 172 4.26 8.47 3.31
C SER A 172 5.34 7.95 2.35
N LEU A 173 5.28 8.33 1.06
CA LEU A 173 6.30 7.97 0.08
C LEU A 173 7.63 8.62 0.43
N VAL A 174 7.64 9.91 0.80
CA VAL A 174 8.84 10.59 1.29
C VAL A 174 9.41 9.86 2.51
N LEU A 175 8.56 9.46 3.47
CA LEU A 175 9.03 8.74 4.65
C LEU A 175 9.67 7.39 4.29
N ILE A 176 9.04 6.59 3.43
CA ILE A 176 9.60 5.31 2.97
C ILE A 176 10.91 5.52 2.21
N SER A 177 10.96 6.54 1.36
CA SER A 177 12.15 6.91 0.62
C SER A 177 13.31 7.28 1.55
N ILE A 178 13.04 8.03 2.62
CA ILE A 178 14.02 8.35 3.66
C ILE A 178 14.43 7.05 4.38
N LEU A 179 13.48 6.28 4.89
CA LEU A 179 13.75 5.03 5.62
C LEU A 179 14.58 4.05 4.79
N GLY A 180 14.22 3.82 3.53
CA GLY A 180 14.97 2.96 2.62
C GLY A 180 16.34 3.49 2.26
N SER A 181 16.55 4.81 2.30
CA SER A 181 17.85 5.45 2.02
C SER A 181 18.81 5.43 3.22
N ILE A 182 18.29 5.32 4.44
CA ILE A 182 19.09 5.27 5.66
C ILE A 182 19.99 4.02 5.67
N TRP A 183 19.54 2.92 5.07
CA TRP A 183 20.29 1.66 5.07
C TRP A 183 21.42 1.67 4.06
N ASN A 184 22.63 1.41 4.50
CA ASN A 184 23.75 1.06 3.64
C ASN A 184 24.36 -0.22 4.17
N TYR A 185 24.70 -1.14 3.26
CA TYR A 185 25.39 -2.36 3.60
C TYR A 185 26.66 -2.49 2.77
N SER A 186 27.70 -2.99 3.43
CA SER A 186 28.89 -3.52 2.80
C SER A 186 29.06 -4.93 3.31
N ILE A 187 29.28 -5.87 2.40
CA ILE A 187 29.68 -7.24 2.72
C ILE A 187 31.07 -7.39 2.11
N THR A 188 32.07 -7.43 2.97
CA THR A 188 33.44 -7.76 2.58
C THR A 188 33.73 -9.16 3.10
N GLY A 189 34.00 -10.10 2.20
CA GLY A 189 34.60 -11.38 2.56
C GLY A 189 36.12 -11.23 2.54
N GLY A 190 36.81 -11.76 3.55
CA GLY A 190 38.27 -11.84 3.54
C GLY A 190 38.78 -12.69 2.36
N VAL A 191 39.91 -12.31 1.79
CA VAL A 191 40.65 -13.15 0.84
C VAL A 191 41.20 -14.36 1.61
N VAL A 192 41.16 -15.54 0.98
CA VAL A 192 41.59 -16.85 1.49
C VAL A 192 42.70 -16.75 2.55
N GLY A 193 42.41 -17.14 3.79
CA GLY A 193 43.37 -17.20 4.91
C GLY A 193 43.02 -16.35 6.13
N GLU A 194 42.26 -15.26 5.98
CA GLU A 194 41.76 -14.43 7.09
C GLU A 194 40.33 -13.95 6.79
N GLY A 195 39.34 -14.82 7.02
CA GLY A 195 37.95 -14.59 6.64
C GLY A 195 37.12 -13.89 7.71
N SER A 196 37.20 -12.56 7.84
CA SER A 196 36.16 -11.82 8.59
C SER A 196 35.03 -11.40 7.65
N ILE A 197 33.77 -11.74 7.97
CA ILE A 197 32.61 -11.10 7.34
C ILE A 197 32.26 -9.86 8.15
N ASN A 198 32.49 -8.69 7.57
CA ASN A 198 32.02 -7.44 8.15
C ASN A 198 30.70 -7.06 7.50
N LEU A 199 29.60 -7.11 8.26
CA LEU A 199 28.33 -6.50 7.89
C LEU A 199 28.26 -5.14 8.57
N THR A 200 28.54 -4.08 7.81
CA THR A 200 28.37 -2.71 8.31
C THR A 200 26.98 -2.22 7.94
N VAL A 201 26.18 -1.89 8.95
CA VAL A 201 24.91 -1.16 8.78
C VAL A 201 25.14 0.28 9.22
N ALA A 202 25.30 1.18 8.26
CA ALA A 202 25.46 2.60 8.55
C ALA A 202 24.14 3.34 8.36
N LEU A 203 23.51 3.74 9.46
CA LEU A 203 22.37 4.65 9.45
C LEU A 203 22.89 6.06 9.15
N PHE A 204 22.33 6.74 8.13
CA PHE A 204 22.67 8.13 7.78
C PHE A 204 24.10 8.40 7.27
N GLY A 205 24.79 7.41 6.70
CA GLY A 205 26.16 7.56 6.17
C GLY A 205 26.34 8.56 5.02
N PHE A 206 25.31 9.30 4.64
CA PHE A 206 25.34 10.38 3.64
C PHE A 206 25.08 11.77 4.24
N ALA A 207 24.73 11.89 5.52
CA ALA A 207 24.33 13.14 6.16
C ALA A 207 25.29 13.56 7.29
N PRO A 208 25.66 14.85 7.40
CA PRO A 208 26.42 15.36 8.54
C PRO A 208 25.65 15.12 9.86
N PRO A 209 26.33 14.78 10.97
CA PRO A 209 27.78 14.84 11.21
C PRO A 209 28.57 13.56 10.88
N PHE A 210 27.95 12.52 10.33
CA PHE A 210 28.53 11.17 10.25
C PHE A 210 29.47 10.92 9.06
N GLY A 211 29.86 11.99 8.36
CA GLY A 211 30.68 11.93 7.13
C GLY A 211 29.84 11.92 5.86
N PHE A 212 30.27 12.66 4.83
CA PHE A 212 29.65 12.63 3.51
C PHE A 212 30.37 11.60 2.64
N ASN A 213 29.67 10.51 2.30
CA ASN A 213 30.13 9.56 1.30
C ASN A 213 29.28 9.72 0.02
N ALA A 214 29.94 10.12 -1.08
CA ALA A 214 29.28 10.38 -2.36
C ALA A 214 28.58 9.14 -2.94
N ASP A 215 29.13 7.94 -2.73
CA ASP A 215 28.52 6.69 -3.20
C ASP A 215 27.23 6.39 -2.42
N TYR A 216 27.24 6.52 -1.10
CA TYR A 216 26.02 6.35 -0.29
C TYR A 216 24.95 7.38 -0.63
N PHE A 217 25.35 8.63 -0.87
CA PHE A 217 24.44 9.67 -1.33
C PHE A 217 23.82 9.32 -2.69
N LEU A 218 24.62 8.92 -3.68
CA LEU A 218 24.13 8.56 -5.00
C LEU A 218 23.16 7.37 -4.94
N ARG A 219 23.50 6.32 -4.18
CA ARG A 219 22.62 5.16 -3.96
C ARG A 219 21.30 5.56 -3.30
N ALA A 220 21.34 6.47 -2.32
CA ALA A 220 20.13 7.01 -1.71
C ALA A 220 19.26 7.73 -2.76
N VAL A 221 19.84 8.67 -3.52
CA VAL A 221 19.13 9.40 -4.58
C VAL A 221 18.48 8.45 -5.59
N VAL A 222 19.23 7.45 -6.09
CA VAL A 222 18.71 6.46 -7.04
C VAL A 222 17.53 5.70 -6.44
N ARG A 223 17.62 5.24 -5.18
CA ARG A 223 16.52 4.53 -4.49
C ARG A 223 15.28 5.40 -4.37
N ILE A 224 15.45 6.66 -3.97
CA ILE A 224 14.35 7.62 -3.86
C ILE A 224 13.68 7.77 -5.24
N LEU A 225 14.45 8.05 -6.29
CA LEU A 225 13.93 8.18 -7.65
C LEU A 225 13.21 6.93 -8.13
N CYS A 226 13.76 5.74 -7.88
CA CYS A 226 13.12 4.46 -8.23
C CYS A 226 11.79 4.27 -7.51
N ILE A 227 11.73 4.53 -6.19
CA ILE A 227 10.50 4.42 -5.40
C ILE A 227 9.42 5.35 -5.96
N PHE A 228 9.77 6.62 -6.22
CA PHE A 228 8.83 7.59 -6.78
C PHE A 228 8.39 7.25 -8.21
N ALA A 229 9.32 6.83 -9.07
CA ALA A 229 9.02 6.44 -10.45
C ALA A 229 8.07 5.23 -10.50
N VAL A 230 8.34 4.19 -9.72
CA VAL A 230 7.48 3.00 -9.65
C VAL A 230 6.11 3.35 -9.06
N ALA A 231 6.08 4.11 -7.96
CA ALA A 231 4.84 4.57 -7.35
C ALA A 231 3.99 5.39 -8.34
N TYR A 232 4.61 6.26 -9.12
CA TYR A 232 3.95 7.10 -10.12
C TYR A 232 3.40 6.27 -11.30
N CYS A 233 4.21 5.40 -11.90
CA CYS A 233 3.77 4.53 -12.99
C CYS A 233 2.60 3.62 -12.53
N PHE A 234 2.70 3.09 -11.32
CA PHE A 234 1.65 2.24 -10.75
C PHE A 234 0.37 3.02 -10.46
N TRP A 235 0.49 4.25 -9.95
CA TRP A 235 -0.66 5.16 -9.81
C TRP A 235 -1.34 5.36 -11.16
N GLN A 236 -0.61 5.78 -12.20
CA GLN A 236 -1.19 6.07 -13.51
C GLN A 236 -1.98 4.87 -14.05
N LYS A 237 -1.41 3.66 -13.95
CA LYS A 237 -2.07 2.43 -14.39
C LYS A 237 -3.37 2.15 -13.63
N LEU A 238 -3.36 2.36 -12.32
CA LEU A 238 -4.56 2.20 -11.49
C LEU A 238 -5.63 3.24 -11.81
N SER A 239 -5.25 4.49 -12.02
CA SER A 239 -6.19 5.56 -12.41
C SER A 239 -6.80 5.31 -13.78
N ALA A 240 -6.03 4.79 -14.74
CA ALA A 240 -6.55 4.42 -16.06
C ALA A 240 -7.59 3.28 -15.97
N SER A 241 -7.31 2.23 -15.19
CA SER A 241 -8.24 1.11 -14.99
C SER A 241 -9.54 1.51 -14.29
N GLN A 242 -9.48 2.50 -13.38
CA GLN A 242 -10.69 3.04 -12.75
C GLN A 242 -11.55 3.82 -13.76
N ALA A 243 -10.94 4.57 -14.69
CA ALA A 243 -11.67 5.31 -15.72
C ALA A 243 -12.38 4.42 -16.75
N GLU A 244 -11.91 3.20 -16.99
CA GLU A 244 -12.56 2.24 -17.89
C GLU A 244 -13.73 1.49 -17.25
N THR A 245 -13.84 1.50 -15.93
CA THR A 245 -14.88 0.76 -15.18
C THR A 245 -16.04 1.64 -14.71
N ASP A 246 -15.94 2.95 -14.90
CA ASP A 246 -16.98 3.94 -14.61
C ASP A 246 -17.69 4.39 -15.91
#